data_AF-A0A953GZK5-F1
#
_entry.id   AF-A0A953GZK5-F1
#
_cell.length_a   1.000
_cell.length_b   1.000
_cell.length_c   1.000
_cell.angle_alpha   90.00
_cell.angle_beta   90.00
_cell.angle_gamma   90.00
#
_symmetry.space_group_name_H-M   'P 1'
#
loop_
_entity.id
_entity.type
_entity.pdbx_description
1 polymer ?
#
loop_
_entity_poly.entity_id
_entity_poly.type
_entity_poly.pdbx_seq_one_letter_code
_entity_poly.pdbx_strand_id
1 'polypeptide(L)'
;MRSLETAIESYFVDNRSYPPPVPLQAYSRKESKLRRANGWDVPGLFTGNGTVAGLTTPVAYATQLFPDRFAPEDGISFAYYASPDNEGWILFSPGPDRQYDLVPADDYDSSISQPSARLLLKTYDPTNGDVSAGDVWRVKQ
;
A
#
# COMPACT_ATOMS: atom_id res chain seq x y z
N MET A 1 -2.56 9.44 -0.95
CA MET A 1 -3.01 8.23 -1.66
C MET A 1 -3.44 8.48 -3.10
N ARG A 2 -4.35 9.42 -3.42
CA ARG A 2 -4.87 9.61 -4.79
C ARG A 2 -3.80 9.84 -5.87
N SER A 3 -2.74 10.59 -5.57
CA SER A 3 -1.63 10.79 -6.52
C SER A 3 -0.84 9.50 -6.81
N LEU A 4 -0.71 8.60 -5.83
CA LEU A 4 -0.02 7.31 -6.01
C LEU A 4 -0.88 6.33 -6.81
N GLU A 5 -2.20 6.33 -6.60
CA GLU A 5 -3.15 5.59 -7.45
C GLU A 5 -2.99 5.98 -8.92
N THR A 6 -3.01 7.28 -9.23
CA THR A 6 -2.80 7.74 -10.62
C THR A 6 -1.43 7.32 -11.16
N ALA A 7 -0.39 7.31 -10.31
CA ALA A 7 0.94 6.89 -10.70
C ALA A 7 1.03 5.38 -11.00
N ILE A 8 0.37 4.55 -10.17
CA ILE A 8 0.30 3.10 -10.35
C ILE A 8 -0.43 2.75 -11.64
N GLU A 9 -1.56 3.42 -11.92
CA GLU A 9 -2.30 3.22 -13.17
C GLU A 9 -1.50 3.66 -14.40
N SER A 10 -0.81 4.80 -14.32
CA SER A 10 0.05 5.27 -15.40
C SER A 10 1.21 4.30 -15.67
N TYR A 11 1.80 3.73 -14.61
CA TYR A 11 2.81 2.67 -14.75
C TYR A 11 2.25 1.45 -15.49
N PHE A 12 1.02 1.03 -15.18
CA PHE A 12 0.36 -0.09 -15.85
C PHE A 12 0.11 0.18 -17.33
N VAL A 13 -0.31 1.41 -17.69
CA VAL A 13 -0.53 1.80 -19.10
C VAL A 13 0.72 1.59 -19.95
N ASP A 14 1.89 1.95 -19.41
CA ASP A 14 3.14 1.90 -20.15
C ASP A 14 3.82 0.51 -20.09
N ASN A 15 3.73 -0.18 -18.95
CA ASN A 15 4.46 -1.44 -18.71
C ASN A 15 3.58 -2.69 -18.88
N ARG A 16 2.25 -2.52 -18.98
CA ARG A 16 1.23 -3.60 -18.96
C ARG A 16 1.31 -4.51 -17.74
N SER A 17 2.01 -4.07 -16.70
CA SER A 17 2.09 -4.74 -15.42
C SER A 17 2.10 -3.72 -14.31
N TYR A 18 1.58 -4.09 -13.15
CA TYR A 18 1.69 -3.28 -11.96
C TYR A 18 3.13 -3.32 -11.40
N PRO A 19 3.56 -2.27 -10.67
CA PRO A 19 4.85 -2.29 -9.99
C PRO A 19 4.96 -3.51 -9.07
N PRO A 20 6.12 -4.17 -9.00
CA PRO A 20 6.28 -5.32 -8.11
C PRO A 20 6.16 -4.86 -6.64
N PRO A 21 5.45 -5.60 -5.78
CA PRO A 21 5.47 -5.35 -4.35
C PRO A 21 6.85 -5.73 -3.78
N VAL A 22 7.36 -4.90 -2.87
CA VAL A 22 8.56 -5.20 -2.07
C VAL A 22 8.20 -5.24 -0.60
N PRO A 23 8.90 -6.02 0.26
CA PRO A 23 8.59 -6.02 1.68
C PRO A 23 8.74 -4.61 2.26
N LEU A 24 7.74 -4.14 3.02
CA LEU A 24 7.76 -2.81 3.65
C LEU A 24 8.96 -2.63 4.59
N GLN A 25 9.50 -3.74 5.09
CA GLN A 25 10.75 -3.83 5.84
C GLN A 25 11.93 -3.15 5.12
N ALA A 26 11.97 -3.17 3.78
CA ALA A 26 13.01 -2.51 3.00
C ALA A 26 13.05 -0.98 3.22
N TYR A 27 11.94 -0.40 3.70
CA TYR A 27 11.81 1.02 3.99
C TYR A 27 11.88 1.35 5.49
N SER A 28 11.82 0.36 6.38
CA SER A 28 11.86 0.56 7.83
C SER A 28 13.29 0.44 8.37
N ARG A 29 13.65 1.30 9.34
CA ARG A 29 14.90 1.18 10.10
C ARG A 29 14.67 0.57 11.48
N LYS A 30 13.41 0.43 11.92
CA LYS A 30 13.01 0.01 13.25
C LYS A 30 12.05 -1.18 13.21
N GLU A 31 12.62 -2.38 13.05
CA GLU A 31 11.89 -3.66 13.07
C GLU A 31 10.89 -3.78 14.23
N SER A 32 11.30 -3.43 15.45
CA SER A 32 10.44 -3.56 16.63
C SER A 32 9.18 -2.69 16.58
N LYS A 33 9.19 -1.56 15.85
CA LYS A 33 8.01 -0.71 15.67
C LYS A 33 7.08 -1.30 14.62
N LEU A 34 7.67 -1.77 13.51
CA LEU A 34 6.91 -2.36 12.41
C LEU A 34 6.20 -3.66 12.84
N ARG A 35 6.90 -4.53 13.60
CA ARG A 35 6.31 -5.75 14.17
C ARG A 35 5.17 -5.48 15.14
N ARG A 36 5.29 -4.44 15.98
CA ARG A 36 4.22 -4.05 16.92
C ARG A 36 2.96 -3.56 16.23
N ALA A 37 3.09 -3.12 14.98
CA ALA A 37 1.99 -2.63 14.17
C ALA A 37 1.49 -3.67 13.16
N ASN A 38 1.87 -4.94 13.27
CA ASN A 38 1.56 -5.99 12.29
C ASN A 38 2.06 -5.70 10.86
N GLY A 39 2.93 -4.71 10.68
CA GLY A 39 3.44 -4.29 9.36
C GLY A 39 4.62 -5.11 8.84
N TRP A 40 5.05 -6.15 9.56
CA TRP A 40 6.28 -6.88 9.23
C TRP A 40 6.16 -7.59 7.88
N ASP A 41 5.05 -8.28 7.65
CA ASP A 41 4.80 -9.04 6.42
C ASP A 41 4.00 -8.23 5.38
N VAL A 42 3.82 -6.93 5.63
CA VAL A 42 3.08 -6.04 4.74
C VAL A 42 3.95 -5.66 3.55
N PRO A 43 3.43 -5.74 2.31
CA PRO A 43 4.14 -5.29 1.12
C PRO A 43 4.05 -3.77 0.94
N GLY A 44 5.00 -3.19 0.20
CA GLY A 44 5.15 -1.78 -0.12
C GLY A 44 5.53 -1.56 -1.58
N LEU A 45 5.47 -0.31 -2.03
CA LEU A 45 5.72 0.08 -3.43
C LEU A 45 7.20 -0.05 -3.79
N PHE A 46 7.53 -0.62 -4.95
CA PHE A 46 8.88 -0.57 -5.49
C PHE A 46 9.19 0.80 -6.12
N THR A 47 10.18 1.50 -5.57
CA THR A 47 10.61 2.84 -6.04
C THR A 47 11.48 2.79 -7.30
N GLY A 48 12.04 1.62 -7.62
CA GLY A 48 13.01 1.48 -8.70
C GLY A 48 14.44 1.48 -8.17
N ASN A 49 15.35 0.95 -8.98
CA ASN A 49 16.79 1.03 -8.73
C ASN A 49 17.51 1.36 -10.05
N GLY A 50 18.84 1.37 -10.04
CA GLY A 50 19.64 1.66 -11.25
C GLY A 50 19.48 0.66 -12.40
N THR A 51 18.83 -0.49 -12.18
CA THR A 51 18.70 -1.59 -13.16
C THR A 51 17.26 -1.94 -13.52
N VAL A 52 16.28 -1.57 -12.69
CA VAL A 52 14.86 -1.85 -12.83
C VAL A 52 14.10 -0.54 -12.59
N ALA A 53 13.40 -0.07 -13.63
CA ALA A 53 12.53 1.09 -13.49
C ALA A 53 11.44 0.79 -12.46
N GLY A 54 11.23 1.72 -11.54
CA GLY A 54 10.12 1.67 -10.59
C GLY A 54 9.34 2.96 -10.64
N LEU A 55 8.49 3.17 -9.62
CA LEU A 55 7.56 4.30 -9.63
C LEU A 55 8.26 5.68 -9.63
N THR A 56 9.55 5.76 -9.25
CA THR A 56 10.28 7.04 -9.02
C THR A 56 11.54 7.25 -9.87
N THR A 57 11.76 6.52 -10.98
CA THR A 57 12.98 6.64 -11.83
C THR A 57 12.73 7.34 -13.19
N PRO A 58 13.76 7.95 -13.81
CA PRO A 58 14.05 9.40 -13.85
C PRO A 58 13.04 10.29 -14.60
N VAL A 59 12.03 9.74 -15.26
CA VAL A 59 10.86 10.46 -15.81
C VAL A 59 9.62 9.76 -15.27
N ALA A 60 9.44 9.90 -13.95
CA ALA A 60 8.67 8.95 -13.17
C ALA A 60 7.19 9.35 -13.03
N TYR A 61 6.31 8.35 -12.87
CA TYR A 61 4.88 8.56 -12.58
C TYR A 61 4.63 9.25 -11.23
N ALA A 62 5.57 9.11 -10.29
CA ALA A 62 5.63 9.90 -9.08
C ALA A 62 7.07 10.40 -8.87
N THR A 63 7.24 11.70 -8.61
CA THR A 63 8.56 12.29 -8.36
C THR A 63 9.20 11.81 -7.05
N GLN A 64 8.37 11.46 -6.07
CA GLN A 64 8.79 10.92 -4.78
C GLN A 64 7.60 10.17 -4.14
N LEU A 65 7.89 9.15 -3.34
CA LEU A 65 6.87 8.57 -2.47
C LEU A 65 6.58 9.51 -1.30
N PHE A 66 5.30 9.75 -1.06
CA PHE A 66 4.85 10.52 0.10
C PHE A 66 4.94 9.66 1.36
N PRO A 67 5.53 10.15 2.45
CA PRO A 67 5.50 9.44 3.72
C PRO A 67 4.08 9.42 4.26
N ASP A 68 3.68 8.28 4.79
CA ASP A 68 2.43 8.13 5.51
C ASP A 68 2.62 8.58 6.97
N ARG A 69 1.82 9.56 7.40
CA ARG A 69 1.87 10.10 8.77
C ARG A 69 1.35 9.09 9.81
N PHE A 70 0.55 8.13 9.36
CA PHE A 70 -0.02 7.09 10.19
C PHE A 70 0.87 5.85 10.25
N ALA A 71 1.93 5.80 9.45
CA ALA A 71 2.88 4.70 9.52
C ALA A 71 3.49 4.59 10.94
N PRO A 72 3.84 3.36 11.39
CA PRO A 72 4.45 3.14 12.71
C PRO A 72 5.81 3.85 12.89
N GLU A 73 6.46 4.17 11.77
CA GLU A 73 7.74 4.88 11.70
C GLU A 73 7.67 6.01 10.67
N ASP A 74 8.22 7.16 11.05
CA ASP A 74 8.25 8.36 10.21
C ASP A 74 9.09 8.11 8.95
N GLY A 75 8.55 8.51 7.79
CA GLY A 75 9.24 8.40 6.50
C GLY A 75 8.90 7.14 5.71
N ILE A 76 8.18 6.17 6.30
CA ILE A 76 7.63 5.03 5.56
C ILE A 76 6.45 5.50 4.72
N SER A 77 6.37 5.04 3.46
CA SER A 77 5.23 5.34 2.59
C SER A 77 4.07 4.35 2.80
N PHE A 78 3.02 4.49 2.01
CA PHE A 78 1.85 3.61 2.08
C PHE A 78 2.22 2.15 1.74
N ALA A 79 1.51 1.23 2.38
CA ALA A 79 1.57 -0.19 2.06
C ALA A 79 0.90 -0.45 0.71
N TYR A 80 1.41 -1.42 -0.03
CA TYR A 80 0.99 -1.68 -1.40
C TYR A 80 1.13 -3.15 -1.75
N TYR A 81 0.08 -3.68 -2.37
CA TYR A 81 0.05 -5.03 -2.89
C TYR A 81 -0.52 -5.03 -4.31
N ALA A 82 0.15 -5.77 -5.20
CA ALA A 82 -0.36 -6.09 -6.52
C ALA A 82 -0.80 -7.56 -6.51
N SER A 83 -1.94 -7.86 -7.12
CA SER A 83 -2.37 -9.24 -7.31
C SER A 83 -1.34 -10.00 -8.16
N PRO A 84 -1.02 -11.27 -7.85
CA PRO A 84 -0.14 -12.10 -8.68
C PRO A 84 -0.62 -12.23 -10.12
N ASP A 85 -1.94 -12.18 -10.33
CA ASP A 85 -2.57 -12.26 -11.64
C ASP A 85 -2.47 -10.96 -12.43
N ASN A 86 -1.90 -9.90 -11.83
CA ASN A 86 -1.71 -8.58 -12.44
C ASN A 86 -3.02 -7.89 -12.85
N GLU A 87 -4.15 -8.34 -12.31
CA GLU A 87 -5.48 -7.81 -12.62
C GLU A 87 -5.91 -6.70 -11.67
N GLY A 88 -5.26 -6.56 -10.51
CA GLY A 88 -5.65 -5.61 -9.49
C GLY A 88 -4.52 -5.22 -8.54
N TRP A 89 -4.76 -4.14 -7.80
CA TRP A 89 -3.87 -3.64 -6.76
C TRP A 89 -4.66 -3.06 -5.60
N ILE A 90 -4.01 -2.99 -4.44
CA ILE A 90 -4.48 -2.31 -3.25
C ILE A 90 -3.34 -1.47 -2.65
N LEU A 91 -3.65 -0.22 -2.30
CA LEU A 91 -2.78 0.73 -1.61
C LEU A 91 -3.45 1.09 -0.29
N PHE A 92 -2.77 0.95 0.84
CA PHE A 92 -3.39 1.13 2.14
C PHE A 92 -2.45 1.74 3.18
N SER A 93 -3.07 2.25 4.24
CA SER A 93 -2.46 2.91 5.39
C SER A 93 -3.07 2.30 6.65
N PRO A 94 -2.28 2.15 7.72
CA PRO A 94 -2.76 1.58 8.98
C PRO A 94 -3.73 2.50 9.72
N GLY A 95 -3.93 3.74 9.27
CA GLY A 95 -4.85 4.66 9.94
C GLY A 95 -4.39 5.15 11.33
N PRO A 96 -5.25 5.86 12.07
CA PRO A 96 -4.88 6.58 13.30
C PRO A 96 -4.30 5.71 14.42
N ASP A 97 -4.74 4.45 14.53
CA ASP A 97 -4.26 3.50 15.55
C ASP A 97 -2.86 2.93 15.23
N ARG A 98 -2.37 3.18 14.00
CA ARG A 98 -1.06 2.77 13.47
C ARG A 98 -0.87 1.25 13.46
N GLN A 99 -1.95 0.49 13.33
CA GLN A 99 -1.89 -0.97 13.17
C GLN A 99 -2.35 -1.35 11.77
N TYR A 100 -1.60 -2.22 11.10
CA TYR A 100 -2.03 -2.78 9.83
C TYR A 100 -3.01 -3.93 10.11
N ASP A 101 -4.28 -3.73 9.78
CA ASP A 101 -5.33 -4.72 9.94
C ASP A 101 -5.53 -5.58 8.68
N LEU A 102 -5.20 -5.03 7.50
CA LEU A 102 -5.27 -5.73 6.22
C LEU A 102 -4.07 -6.66 6.03
N VAL A 103 -4.39 -7.88 5.66
CA VAL A 103 -3.47 -8.89 5.14
C VAL A 103 -3.79 -9.06 3.66
N PRO A 104 -3.07 -8.38 2.75
CA PRO A 104 -3.48 -8.30 1.34
C PRO A 104 -3.57 -9.65 0.64
N ALA A 105 -2.76 -10.62 1.05
CA ALA A 105 -2.80 -11.98 0.51
C ALA A 105 -4.11 -12.73 0.81
N ASP A 106 -4.78 -12.39 1.91
CA ASP A 106 -6.00 -13.07 2.37
C ASP A 106 -7.27 -12.22 2.15
N ASP A 107 -7.13 -10.90 2.24
CA ASP A 107 -8.25 -9.95 2.22
C ASP A 107 -8.52 -9.35 0.83
N TYR A 108 -7.51 -9.28 -0.04
CA TYR A 108 -7.64 -8.71 -1.38
C TYR A 108 -7.66 -9.81 -2.45
N ASP A 109 -8.75 -9.83 -3.22
CA ASP A 109 -8.94 -10.75 -4.34
C ASP A 109 -9.32 -9.92 -5.58
N SER A 110 -8.46 -9.91 -6.60
CA SER A 110 -8.70 -9.15 -7.83
C SER A 110 -9.80 -9.74 -8.72
N SER A 111 -10.20 -10.99 -8.50
CA SER A 111 -11.21 -11.69 -9.32
C SER A 111 -12.65 -11.30 -8.97
N ILE A 112 -12.86 -10.65 -7.83
CA ILE A 112 -14.17 -10.21 -7.35
C ILE A 112 -14.35 -8.70 -7.52
N SER A 113 -15.60 -8.27 -7.64
CA SER A 113 -15.92 -6.84 -7.67
C SER A 113 -15.47 -6.16 -6.38
N GLN A 114 -14.71 -5.08 -6.53
CA GLN A 114 -14.23 -4.28 -5.42
C GLN A 114 -15.13 -3.05 -5.20
N PRO A 115 -15.32 -2.60 -3.96
CA PRO A 115 -14.72 -3.15 -2.73
C PRO A 115 -15.45 -4.40 -2.19
N SER A 116 -14.68 -5.40 -1.77
CA SER A 116 -15.20 -6.63 -1.18
C SER A 116 -15.69 -6.43 0.26
N ALA A 117 -16.60 -7.30 0.71
CA ALA A 117 -17.08 -7.27 2.10
C ALA A 117 -15.94 -7.48 3.13
N ARG A 118 -14.88 -8.23 2.77
CA ARG A 118 -13.70 -8.43 3.64
C ARG A 118 -12.95 -7.12 3.87
N LEU A 119 -12.74 -6.33 2.82
CA LEU A 119 -12.10 -5.02 2.93
C LEU A 119 -12.97 -4.06 3.74
N LEU A 120 -14.29 -4.07 3.51
CA LEU A 120 -15.23 -3.21 4.24
C LEU A 120 -15.21 -3.47 5.75
N LEU A 121 -15.06 -4.73 6.19
CA LEU A 121 -14.96 -5.08 7.61
C LEU A 121 -13.67 -4.57 8.28
N LYS A 122 -12.61 -4.33 7.49
CA LYS A 122 -11.31 -3.83 7.95
C LYS A 122 -11.07 -2.38 7.57
N THR A 123 -12.13 -1.68 7.16
CA THR A 123 -12.05 -0.26 6.79
C THR A 123 -12.12 0.60 8.03
N TYR A 124 -11.26 1.61 8.10
CA TYR A 124 -11.32 2.66 9.12
C TYR A 124 -12.74 3.26 9.23
N ASP A 125 -13.28 3.28 10.46
CA ASP A 125 -14.57 3.90 10.78
C ASP A 125 -14.37 5.31 11.36
N PRO A 126 -14.73 6.38 10.62
CA PRO A 126 -14.53 7.75 11.08
C PRO A 126 -15.40 8.13 12.30
N THR A 127 -16.41 7.34 12.68
CA THR A 127 -17.28 7.63 13.83
C THR A 127 -16.58 7.47 15.17
N ASN A 128 -15.49 6.71 15.23
CA ASN A 128 -14.72 6.43 16.45
C ASN A 128 -13.41 7.22 16.54
N GLY A 129 -13.17 8.18 15.64
CA GLY A 129 -12.05 9.12 15.71
C GLY A 129 -10.67 8.45 15.68
N ASP A 130 -9.75 8.92 16.54
CA ASP A 130 -8.35 8.50 16.58
C ASP A 130 -8.12 7.10 17.18
N VAL A 131 -9.18 6.44 17.68
CA VAL A 131 -9.11 5.09 18.29
C VAL A 131 -9.79 4.04 17.41
N SER A 132 -10.30 4.43 16.24
CA SER A 132 -10.90 3.45 15.34
C SER A 132 -9.82 2.50 14.84
N ALA A 133 -10.09 1.21 15.02
CA ALA A 133 -9.42 0.17 14.26
C ALA A 133 -9.79 0.28 12.77
N GLY A 134 -8.96 -0.29 11.92
CA GLY A 134 -9.17 -0.39 10.49
C GLY A 134 -8.22 0.46 9.66
N ASP A 135 -7.93 -0.06 8.49
CA ASP A 135 -7.02 0.56 7.53
C ASP A 135 -7.78 1.51 6.60
N VAL A 136 -7.07 2.53 6.11
CA VAL A 136 -7.54 3.37 5.00
C VAL A 136 -6.93 2.85 3.72
N TRP A 137 -7.76 2.38 2.79
CA TRP A 137 -7.30 1.75 1.56
C TRP A 137 -7.93 2.31 0.29
N ARG A 138 -7.26 2.03 -0.82
CA ARG A 138 -7.71 2.24 -2.20
C ARG A 138 -7.40 1.01 -3.01
N VAL A 139 -8.30 0.66 -3.90
CA VAL A 139 -8.20 -0.49 -4.80
C VAL A 139 -8.48 -0.05 -6.22
N LYS A 140 -8.06 -0.85 -7.20
CA LYS A 140 -8.49 -0.69 -8.58
C LYS A 140 -10.02 -0.61 -8.67
N GLN A 141 -10.54 0.42 -9.35
CA GLN A 141 -11.96 0.61 -9.64
C GLN A 141 -12.36 0.02 -10.99
#